data_AF-A0A4R7JXP8-F1
#
_entry.id   AF-A0A4R7JXP8-F1
#
_cell.length_a   1.000
_cell.length_b   1.000
_cell.length_c   1.000
_cell.angle_alpha   90.00
_cell.angle_beta   90.00
_cell.angle_gamma   90.00
#
_symmetry.space_group_name_H-M   'P 1'
#
loop_
_entity.id
_entity.type
_entity.pdbx_description
1 polymer ?
#
loop_
_entity_poly.entity_id
_entity_poly.type
_entity_poly.pdbx_seq_one_letter_code
_entity_poly.pdbx_strand_id
1 'polypeptide(L)'
;MHDALAGARTDWLAHVERTAVEARQAGEIAEGTDVSQLAFELVAFLEMANAESMLHNEFTSYDKAARAVLGRLRAVTTDASSLPDSP
;
A
#
# COMPACT_ATOMS: atom_id res chain seq x y z
N MET A 1 9.62 22.40 -7.47
CA MET A 1 8.38 21.59 -7.40
C MET A 1 8.69 20.10 -7.30
N HIS A 2 9.62 19.58 -8.10
CA HIS A 2 10.08 18.18 -8.01
C HIS A 2 10.55 17.78 -6.62
N ASP A 3 11.33 18.62 -5.91
CA ASP A 3 11.86 18.28 -4.58
C ASP A 3 10.77 18.16 -3.50
N ALA A 4 9.72 19.00 -3.57
CA ALA A 4 8.61 18.95 -2.63
C ALA A 4 7.73 17.71 -2.85
N LEU A 5 7.52 17.31 -4.11
CA LEU A 5 6.81 16.09 -4.46
C LEU A 5 7.63 14.84 -4.09
N ALA A 6 8.94 14.87 -4.31
CA ALA A 6 9.84 13.80 -3.90
C ALA A 6 9.86 13.64 -2.37
N GLY A 7 9.92 14.75 -1.62
CA GLY A 7 9.85 14.74 -0.15
C GLY A 7 8.54 14.15 0.36
N ALA A 8 7.40 14.62 -0.14
CA ALA A 8 6.09 14.09 0.26
C ALA A 8 5.95 12.58 -0.03
N ARG A 9 6.54 12.10 -1.13
CA ARG A 9 6.56 10.68 -1.49
C ARG A 9 7.42 9.85 -0.55
N THR A 10 8.60 10.34 -0.18
CA THR A 10 9.47 9.70 0.82
C THR A 10 8.81 9.64 2.18
N ASP A 11 8.21 10.73 2.63
CA ASP A 11 7.50 10.80 3.91
C ASP A 11 6.30 9.85 3.94
N TRP A 12 5.57 9.75 2.83
CA TRP A 12 4.47 8.81 2.68
C TRP A 12 4.94 7.35 2.78
N LEU A 13 5.98 6.96 2.04
CA LEU A 13 6.53 5.61 2.10
C LEU A 13 7.00 5.25 3.52
N ALA A 14 7.73 6.16 4.17
CA ALA A 14 8.20 5.96 5.54
C ALA A 14 7.04 5.82 6.54
N HIS A 15 5.94 6.55 6.33
CA HIS A 15 4.74 6.40 7.14
C HIS A 15 4.11 5.02 6.95
N VAL A 16 3.90 4.56 5.71
CA VAL A 16 3.33 3.24 5.42
C VAL A 16 4.18 2.12 6.00
N GLU A 17 5.51 2.19 5.86
CA GLU A 17 6.43 1.21 6.41
C GLU A 17 6.35 1.13 7.93
N ARG A 18 6.34 2.28 8.61
CA ARG A 18 6.18 2.32 10.07
C ARG A 18 4.85 1.69 10.52
N THR A 19 3.75 1.99 9.85
CA THR A 19 2.45 1.39 10.15
C THR A 19 2.48 -0.13 9.95
N ALA A 20 3.15 -0.64 8.91
CA ALA A 20 3.32 -2.08 8.70
C ALA A 20 4.19 -2.74 9.78
N VAL A 21 5.23 -2.04 10.27
CA VAL A 21 6.05 -2.48 11.41
C VAL A 21 5.19 -2.60 12.68
N GLU A 22 4.37 -1.60 12.97
CA GLU A 22 3.48 -1.58 14.13
C GLU A 22 2.46 -2.73 14.07
N ALA A 23 1.82 -2.95 12.92
CA ALA A 23 0.90 -4.07 12.70
C ALA A 23 1.59 -5.44 12.88
N ARG A 24 2.83 -5.61 12.40
CA ARG A 24 3.61 -6.83 12.62
C ARG A 24 3.95 -7.03 14.10
N GLN A 25 4.32 -5.96 14.81
CA GLN A 25 4.59 -6.01 16.26
C GLN A 25 3.35 -6.35 17.08
N ALA A 26 2.17 -5.92 16.62
CA ALA A 26 0.87 -6.27 17.21
C ALA A 26 0.41 -7.70 16.87
N GLY A 27 1.12 -8.38 15.96
CA GLY A 27 0.76 -9.72 15.50
C GLY A 27 -0.36 -9.74 14.45
N GLU A 28 -0.75 -8.59 13.89
CA GLU A 28 -1.76 -8.46 12.82
C GLU A 28 -1.19 -8.86 11.46
N ILE A 29 0.13 -8.73 11.29
CA ILE A 29 0.91 -9.18 10.13
C ILE A 29 1.85 -10.31 10.56
N ALA A 30 1.98 -11.33 9.72
CA ALA A 30 2.84 -12.48 9.97
C ALA A 30 4.30 -12.05 10.23
N GLU A 31 4.93 -12.63 11.25
CA GLU A 31 6.27 -12.27 11.76
C GLU A 31 7.35 -12.30 10.67
N GLY A 32 7.27 -13.26 9.73
CA GLY A 32 8.21 -13.40 8.62
C GLY A 32 8.02 -12.40 7.47
N THR A 33 7.05 -11.48 7.55
CA THR A 33 6.79 -10.51 6.49
C THR A 33 7.90 -9.47 6.41
N ASP A 34 8.45 -9.30 5.21
CA ASP A 34 9.28 -8.14 4.86
C ASP A 34 8.39 -6.89 4.74
N VAL A 35 8.42 -6.06 5.79
CA VAL A 35 7.62 -4.84 5.91
C VAL A 35 8.09 -3.73 4.97
N SER A 36 9.37 -3.67 4.66
CA SER A 36 9.93 -2.69 3.71
C SER A 36 9.45 -3.01 2.29
N GLN A 37 9.48 -4.30 1.91
CA GLN A 37 8.93 -4.77 0.64
C GLN A 37 7.41 -4.56 0.57
N LEU A 38 6.67 -4.87 1.64
CA LEU A 38 5.24 -4.63 1.71
C LEU A 38 4.90 -3.15 1.47
N ALA A 39 5.57 -2.24 2.17
CA ALA A 39 5.34 -0.80 2.01
C ALA A 39 5.62 -0.32 0.58
N PHE A 40 6.72 -0.80 -0.02
CA PHE A 40 7.06 -0.50 -1.40
C PHE A 40 5.95 -0.93 -2.37
N GLU A 41 5.44 -2.15 -2.24
CA GLU A 41 4.38 -2.70 -3.10
C GLU A 41 3.08 -1.90 -2.97
N LEU A 42 2.65 -1.61 -1.74
CA LEU A 42 1.43 -0.83 -1.49
C LEU A 42 1.50 0.55 -2.12
N VAL A 43 2.64 1.25 -1.94
CA VAL A 43 2.85 2.57 -2.56
C VAL A 43 2.93 2.44 -4.09
N ALA A 44 3.59 1.43 -4.63
CA ALA A 44 3.71 1.22 -6.07
C ALA A 44 2.35 1.04 -6.76
N PHE A 45 1.40 0.33 -6.13
CA PHE A 45 0.04 0.20 -6.67
C PHE A 45 -0.68 1.55 -6.77
N LEU A 46 -0.55 2.39 -5.74
CA LEU A 46 -1.15 3.73 -5.72
C LEU A 46 -0.51 4.65 -6.75
N GLU A 47 0.82 4.61 -6.88
CA GLU A 47 1.56 5.42 -7.85
C GLU A 47 1.22 5.03 -9.29
N MET A 48 1.04 3.74 -9.57
CA MET A 48 0.58 3.28 -10.88
C MET A 48 -0.84 3.78 -11.18
N ALA A 49 -1.74 3.73 -10.20
CA ALA A 49 -3.09 4.25 -10.38
C ALA A 49 -3.12 5.76 -10.64
N ASN A 50 -2.30 6.53 -9.91
CA ASN A 50 -2.12 7.96 -10.14
C ASN A 50 -1.64 8.23 -11.58
N ALA A 51 -0.58 7.54 -12.01
CA ALA A 51 -0.01 7.69 -13.35
C ALA A 51 -1.03 7.37 -14.46
N GLU A 52 -1.74 6.24 -14.34
CA GLU A 52 -2.78 5.84 -15.29
C GLU A 52 -3.95 6.83 -15.32
N SER A 53 -4.40 7.31 -14.15
CA SER A 53 -5.52 8.26 -14.08
C SER A 53 -5.20 9.59 -14.75
N MET A 54 -3.96 10.07 -14.60
CA MET A 54 -3.48 11.29 -15.24
C MET A 54 -3.34 11.15 -16.76
N LEU A 55 -2.86 10.00 -17.22
CA LEU A 55 -2.62 9.75 -18.65
C LEU A 55 -3.92 9.50 -19.42
N HIS A 56 -4.84 8.74 -18.84
CA HIS A 56 -6.04 8.26 -19.54
C HIS A 56 -7.33 8.97 -19.11
N ASN A 57 -7.28 9.87 -18.13
CA ASN A 57 -8.44 10.54 -17.52
C ASN A 57 -9.52 9.52 -17.09
N GLU A 58 -9.09 8.35 -16.64
CA GLU A 58 -9.92 7.23 -16.26
C GLU A 58 -9.60 6.80 -14.82
N PHE A 59 -10.62 6.73 -13.96
CA PHE A 59 -10.47 6.46 -12.54
C PHE A 59 -10.51 4.97 -12.18
N THR A 60 -10.74 4.08 -13.15
CA THR A 60 -10.79 2.62 -12.94
C THR A 60 -9.44 2.04 -12.50
N SER A 61 -8.34 2.78 -12.67
CA SER A 61 -7.02 2.42 -12.16
C SER A 61 -6.99 2.36 -10.63
N TYR A 62 -7.77 3.19 -9.94
CA TYR A 62 -7.90 3.15 -8.48
C TYR A 62 -8.58 1.88 -8.00
N ASP A 63 -9.58 1.35 -8.71
CA ASP A 63 -10.20 0.06 -8.40
C ASP A 63 -9.20 -1.10 -8.55
N LYS A 64 -8.26 -1.00 -9.50
CA LYS A 64 -7.17 -1.97 -9.66
C LYS A 64 -6.20 -1.88 -8.48
N ALA A 65 -5.81 -0.67 -8.09
CA ALA A 65 -4.93 -0.47 -6.94
C ALA A 65 -5.57 -0.94 -5.63
N ALA A 66 -6.84 -0.62 -5.37
CA ALA A 66 -7.56 -1.07 -4.18
C ALA A 66 -7.60 -2.61 -4.10
N ARG A 67 -7.92 -3.28 -5.22
CA ARG A 67 -7.87 -4.76 -5.30
C ARG A 67 -6.47 -5.31 -5.03
N ALA A 68 -5.42 -4.69 -5.58
CA ALA A 68 -4.05 -5.12 -5.38
C ALA A 68 -3.61 -4.95 -3.93
N VAL A 69 -3.91 -3.80 -3.31
CA VAL A 69 -3.66 -3.52 -1.89
C VAL A 69 -4.35 -4.54 -1.00
N LEU A 70 -5.65 -4.77 -1.19
CA LEU A 70 -6.41 -5.71 -0.37
C LEU A 70 -5.89 -7.16 -0.54
N GLY A 71 -5.62 -7.59 -1.76
CA GLY A 71 -5.04 -8.91 -2.03
C GLY A 71 -3.66 -9.07 -1.37
N ARG A 72 -2.85 -8.01 -1.40
CA ARG A 72 -1.53 -8.02 -0.80
C ARG A 72 -1.56 -8.07 0.73
N LEU A 73 -2.48 -7.36 1.36
CA LEU A 73 -2.70 -7.39 2.82
C LEU A 73 -3.23 -8.75 3.26
N ARG A 74 -4.21 -9.32 2.55
CA ARG A 74 -4.73 -10.68 2.82
C ARG A 74 -3.66 -11.76 2.80
N ALA A 75 -2.61 -11.60 1.99
CA ALA A 75 -1.52 -12.55 1.89
C ALA A 75 -0.56 -12.53 3.11
N VAL A 76 -0.56 -11.48 3.91
CA VAL A 76 0.38 -11.34 5.05
C VAL A 76 -0.30 -11.14 6.40
N THR A 77 -1.57 -10.81 6.43
CA THR A 77 -2.33 -10.67 7.67
C THR A 77 -2.57 -12.03 8.33
N THR A 78 -2.50 -12.06 9.66
CA THR A 78 -2.71 -13.27 10.47
C THR A 78 -4.19 -13.60 10.66
N ASP A 79 -5.07 -12.61 10.59
CA ASP A 79 -6.52 -12.75 10.65
C ASP A 79 -7.20 -12.03 9.47
N ALA A 80 -7.55 -12.77 8.42
CA ALA A 80 -8.17 -12.21 7.23
C ALA A 80 -9.52 -11.53 7.49
N SER A 81 -10.20 -11.83 8.61
CA SER A 81 -11.46 -11.18 8.98
C SER A 81 -11.30 -9.76 9.51
N SER A 82 -10.07 -9.36 9.85
CA SER A 82 -9.72 -7.97 10.19
C SER A 82 -9.72 -7.02 8.99
N LEU A 83 -9.74 -7.56 7.77
CA LEU A 83 -9.70 -6.80 6.52
C LEU A 83 -11.11 -6.65 5.91
N PRO A 84 -11.35 -5.60 5.10
CA PRO A 84 -12.58 -5.47 4.34
C PRO A 84 -12.87 -6.67 3.41
N ASP A 85 -14.15 -6.99 3.22
CA ASP A 85 -14.60 -8.06 2.31
C ASP A 85 -14.37 -7.70 0.82
N SER A 86 -14.48 -6.41 0.49
CA SER A 86 -14.21 -5.85 -0.83
C SER A 86 -13.29 -4.63 -0.72
N PRO A 87 -12.55 -4.31 -1.79
CA PRO A 87 -11.81 -3.06 -1.88
C PRO A 87 -12.73 -1.84 -1.81
#